data_AF-A0A7Y7BBU9-F1
#
_entry.id   AF-A0A7Y7BBU9-F1
#
_cell.length_a   1.000
_cell.length_b   1.000
_cell.length_c   1.000
_cell.angle_alpha   90.00
_cell.angle_beta   90.00
_cell.angle_gamma   90.00
#
_symmetry.space_group_name_H-M   'P 1'
#
loop_
_entity.id
_entity.type
_entity.pdbx_description
1 polymer ?
#
loop_
_entity_poly.entity_id
_entity_poly.type
_entity_poly.pdbx_seq_one_letter_code
_entity_poly.pdbx_strand_id
1 'polypeptide(L)'
;MESVGTPGGEARIHWYPAAGKPRLVLALGHGAGGGVEARDLAALAAALPGSGVTVALVEQPWRVAGRKVAPAPKALDEAWRAL
;
A
#
# COMPACT_ATOMS: atom_id res chain seq x y z
N MET A 1 -4.68 -8.71 5.42
CA MET A 1 -4.87 -7.94 4.17
C MET A 1 -6.32 -7.52 4.10
N GLU A 2 -6.59 -6.34 3.59
CA GLU A 2 -7.93 -5.78 3.39
C GLU A 2 -8.08 -5.40 1.91
N SER A 3 -9.21 -5.75 1.30
CA SER A 3 -9.54 -5.35 -0.07
C SER A 3 -10.47 -4.15 -0.04
N VAL A 4 -10.13 -3.11 -0.81
CA VAL A 4 -10.87 -1.84 -0.86
C VAL A 4 -11.24 -1.52 -2.31
N GLY A 5 -12.51 -1.26 -2.57
CA GLY A 5 -12.97 -0.85 -3.89
C GLY A 5 -12.58 0.59 -4.20
N THR A 6 -11.97 0.84 -5.37
CA THR A 6 -11.64 2.19 -5.85
C THR A 6 -12.20 2.40 -7.26
N PRO A 7 -12.27 3.64 -7.78
CA PRO A 7 -12.62 3.89 -9.18
C PRO A 7 -11.74 3.14 -10.19
N GLY A 8 -10.49 2.80 -9.82
CA GLY A 8 -9.55 2.05 -10.65
C GLY A 8 -9.64 0.52 -10.51
N GLY A 9 -10.56 0.01 -9.69
CA GLY A 9 -10.68 -1.41 -9.32
C GLY A 9 -10.34 -1.69 -7.86
N GLU A 10 -10.25 -2.96 -7.48
CA GLU A 10 -9.87 -3.37 -6.13
C GLU A 10 -8.40 -3.04 -5.85
N ALA A 11 -8.13 -2.25 -4.80
CA ALA A 11 -6.83 -2.16 -4.18
C ALA A 11 -6.72 -3.14 -3.00
N ARG A 12 -5.50 -3.48 -2.59
CA ARG A 12 -5.26 -4.32 -1.41
C ARG A 12 -4.32 -3.64 -0.43
N ILE A 13 -4.74 -3.53 0.83
CA ILE A 13 -3.95 -2.98 1.92
C ILE A 13 -3.36 -4.11 2.76
N HIS A 14 -2.04 -4.09 2.91
CA HIS A 14 -1.28 -5.00 3.76
C HIS A 14 -0.95 -4.24 5.05
N TRP A 15 -1.69 -4.58 6.10
CA TRP A 15 -1.55 -3.94 7.41
C TRP A 15 -0.47 -4.61 8.25
N TYR A 16 0.44 -3.79 8.80
CA TYR A 16 1.45 -4.15 9.78
C TYR A 16 1.22 -3.29 11.03
N PRO A 17 0.42 -3.77 12.00
CA PRO A 17 0.01 -2.99 13.16
C PRO A 17 1.19 -2.62 14.07
N ALA A 18 1.17 -1.41 14.63
CA ALA A 18 2.11 -1.00 15.66
C ALA A 18 2.18 -2.02 16.83
N ALA A 19 3.39 -2.34 17.27
CA ALA A 19 3.62 -3.14 18.46
C ALA A 19 3.62 -2.22 19.69
N GLY A 20 2.47 -2.12 20.37
CA GLY A 20 2.28 -1.27 21.55
C GLY A 20 1.35 -0.09 21.29
N LYS A 21 1.60 1.06 21.93
CA LYS A 21 0.74 2.24 21.80
C LYS A 21 0.87 2.86 20.39
N PRO A 22 -0.17 2.85 19.54
CA PRO A 22 -0.09 3.42 18.20
C PRO A 22 0.07 4.95 18.26
N ARG A 23 0.97 5.48 17.44
CA ARG A 23 1.29 6.92 17.36
C ARG A 23 1.02 7.51 15.98
N LEU A 24 1.15 6.70 14.93
CA LEU A 24 1.06 7.11 13.54
C LEU A 24 0.61 5.93 12.66
N VAL A 25 -0.09 6.25 11.59
CA VAL A 25 -0.29 5.34 10.45
C VAL A 25 0.51 5.87 9.27
N LEU A 26 1.34 5.01 8.66
CA LEU A 26 2.11 5.31 7.46
C LEU A 26 1.60 4.45 6.30
N ALA A 27 0.89 5.08 5.36
CA ALA A 27 0.46 4.44 4.13
C ALA A 27 1.47 4.67 3.00
N LEU A 28 1.85 3.60 2.30
CA LEU A 28 2.85 3.64 1.24
C LEU A 28 2.37 2.84 0.02
N GLY A 29 2.45 3.46 -1.16
CA GLY A 29 2.33 2.77 -2.44
C GLY A 29 3.70 2.28 -2.95
N HIS A 30 3.70 1.38 -3.92
CA HIS A 30 4.90 0.93 -4.60
C HIS A 30 5.15 1.67 -5.92
N GLY A 31 6.40 1.63 -6.41
CA GLY A 31 6.75 2.12 -7.75
C GLY A 31 6.33 1.16 -8.88
N ALA A 32 6.39 1.62 -10.13
CA ALA A 32 5.92 0.86 -11.29
C ALA A 32 6.66 -0.47 -11.55
N GLY A 33 7.94 -0.57 -11.14
CA GLY A 33 8.77 -1.76 -11.38
C GLY A 33 8.59 -2.90 -10.37
N GLY A 34 7.80 -2.71 -9.30
CA GLY A 34 7.70 -3.64 -8.18
C GLY A 34 6.27 -3.83 -7.68
N GLY A 35 6.16 -4.33 -6.45
CA GLY A 35 4.93 -4.41 -5.68
C GLY A 35 5.23 -4.01 -4.24
N VAL A 36 4.27 -4.26 -3.35
CA VAL A 36 4.46 -4.01 -1.90
C VAL A 36 5.62 -4.79 -1.30
N GLU A 37 6.07 -5.87 -1.96
CA GLU A 37 7.24 -6.68 -1.58
C GLU A 37 8.59 -6.04 -1.93
N ALA A 38 8.61 -4.80 -2.44
CA ALA A 38 9.85 -4.07 -2.69
C ALA A 38 10.68 -3.99 -1.39
N ARG A 39 12.01 -4.18 -1.51
CA ARG A 39 12.91 -4.38 -0.37
C ARG A 39 12.82 -3.25 0.68
N ASP A 40 12.68 -2.03 0.22
CA ASP A 40 12.51 -0.84 1.05
C ASP A 40 11.16 -0.85 1.80
N LEU A 41 10.06 -1.13 1.10
CA LEU A 41 8.72 -1.25 1.70
C LEU A 41 8.66 -2.38 2.73
N ALA A 42 9.23 -3.55 2.40
CA ALA A 42 9.32 -4.68 3.32
C ALA A 42 10.15 -4.34 4.57
N ALA A 43 11.26 -3.62 4.41
CA ALA A 43 12.09 -3.18 5.54
C ALA A 43 11.33 -2.20 6.45
N LEU A 44 10.58 -1.24 5.88
CA LEU A 44 9.76 -0.30 6.64
C LEU A 44 8.64 -1.02 7.41
N ALA A 45 7.94 -1.94 6.75
CA ALA A 45 6.87 -2.74 7.35
C ALA A 45 7.37 -3.65 8.49
N ALA A 46 8.61 -4.13 8.41
CA ALA A 46 9.22 -4.92 9.47
C ALA A 46 9.70 -4.07 10.66
N ALA A 47 10.30 -2.90 10.41
CA ALA A 47 11.00 -2.14 11.44
C ALA A 47 10.10 -1.14 12.20
N LEU A 48 9.19 -0.46 11.50
CA LEU A 48 8.42 0.66 12.06
C LEU A 48 7.36 0.26 13.10
N PRO A 49 6.71 -0.92 13.04
CA PRO A 49 5.78 -1.36 14.08
C PRO A 49 6.34 -1.30 15.51
N GLY A 50 7.60 -1.70 15.70
CA GLY A 50 8.27 -1.64 17.01
C GLY A 50 8.43 -0.22 17.58
N SER A 51 8.28 0.81 16.74
CA SER A 51 8.35 2.23 17.12
C SER A 51 6.96 2.87 17.28
N GLY A 52 5.89 2.07 17.31
CA GLY A 52 4.52 2.56 17.47
C GLY A 52 3.86 3.05 16.18
N VAL A 53 4.38 2.67 15.01
CA VAL A 53 3.84 3.08 13.70
C VAL A 53 3.14 1.89 13.04
N THR A 54 1.86 2.03 12.73
CA THR A 54 1.16 1.06 11.88
C THR A 54 1.53 1.35 10.42
N VAL A 55 2.03 0.36 9.69
CA VAL A 55 2.35 0.49 8.27
C VAL A 55 1.24 -0.12 7.43
N ALA A 56 0.82 0.60 6.39
CA ALA A 56 -0.16 0.16 5.41
C ALA A 56 0.49 0.16 4.03
N LEU A 57 0.92 -1.02 3.55
CA LEU A 57 1.44 -1.14 2.19
C LEU A 57 0.28 -1.35 1.22
N VAL A 58 0.13 -0.46 0.26
CA VAL A 58 -0.99 -0.44 -0.69
C VAL A 58 -0.57 -1.05 -2.02
N GLU A 59 -1.11 -2.22 -2.34
CA GLU A 59 -1.04 -2.81 -3.67
C GLU A 59 -2.08 -2.13 -4.58
N GLN A 60 -1.60 -1.46 -5.63
CA GLN A 60 -2.45 -0.63 -6.48
C GLN A 60 -3.40 -1.49 -7.34
N PRO A 61 -4.58 -0.97 -7.74
CA PRO A 61 -5.59 -1.78 -8.42
C PRO A 61 -5.13 -2.50 -9.68
N TRP A 62 -4.25 -1.89 -10.46
CA TRP A 62 -3.72 -2.52 -11.67
C TRP A 62 -2.83 -3.72 -11.36
N ARG A 63 -2.11 -3.71 -10.22
CA ARG A 63 -1.32 -4.84 -9.75
C ARG A 63 -2.20 -5.97 -9.25
N VAL A 64 -3.20 -5.65 -8.43
CA VAL A 64 -4.21 -6.63 -7.98
C VAL A 64 -4.89 -7.30 -9.17
N ALA A 65 -5.19 -6.53 -10.22
CA ALA A 65 -5.75 -7.03 -11.48
C ALA A 65 -4.75 -7.79 -12.38
N GLY A 66 -3.51 -8.03 -11.93
CA GLY A 66 -2.50 -8.79 -12.68
C GLY A 66 -1.91 -8.07 -13.88
N ARG A 67 -2.09 -6.75 -14.01
CA ARG A 67 -1.54 -5.98 -15.14
C ARG A 67 -0.03 -5.75 -14.95
N LYS A 68 0.68 -5.67 -16.08
CA LYS A 68 2.13 -5.42 -16.10
C LYS A 68 2.51 -3.93 -16.13
N VAL A 69 1.59 -3.09 -16.59
CA VAL A 69 1.83 -1.65 -16.80
C VAL A 69 0.77 -0.87 -16.03
N ALA A 70 1.22 0.18 -15.33
CA ALA A 70 0.34 1.08 -14.60
C ALA A 70 -0.52 1.92 -15.57
N PRO A 71 -1.75 2.30 -15.19
CA PRO A 71 -2.53 3.26 -15.94
C PRO A 71 -1.91 4.67 -15.87
N ALA A 72 -2.49 5.63 -16.60
CA ALA A 72 -2.05 7.02 -16.55
C ALA A 72 -2.08 7.58 -15.11
N PRO A 73 -1.15 8.49 -14.74
CA PRO A 73 -1.03 9.01 -13.37
C PRO A 73 -2.36 9.49 -12.75
N LYS A 74 -3.20 10.17 -13.53
CA LYS A 74 -4.52 10.64 -13.07
C LYS A 74 -5.39 9.51 -12.50
N ALA A 75 -5.40 8.34 -13.13
CA ALA A 75 -6.18 7.20 -12.65
C ALA A 75 -5.59 6.59 -11.36
N LEU A 76 -4.27 6.68 -11.18
CA LEU A 76 -3.62 6.28 -9.92
C LEU A 76 -4.00 7.23 -8.79
N ASP A 77 -4.02 8.54 -9.06
CA ASP A 77 -4.42 9.56 -8.08
C ASP A 77 -5.88 9.40 -7.67
N GLU A 78 -6.78 9.12 -8.62
CA GLU A 78 -8.20 8.85 -8.35
C GLU A 78 -8.39 7.61 -7.47
N ALA A 79 -7.65 6.53 -7.75
CA ALA A 79 -7.67 5.34 -6.90
C ALA A 79 -7.14 5.64 -5.49
N TRP A 80 -6.05 6.40 -5.37
CA TRP A 80 -5.42 6.74 -4.09
C TRP A 80 -6.32 7.60 -3.20
N ARG A 81 -7.06 8.55 -3.77
CA ARG A 81 -8.00 9.39 -3.01
C ARG A 81 -9.21 8.64 -2.45
N ALA A 82 -9.46 7.42 -2.93
CA ALA A 82 -10.57 6.59 -2.50
C ALA A 82 -10.18 5.56 -1.41
N LEU A 83 -8.94 5.62 -0.91
CA LEU A 83 -8.40 4.76 0.16
C LEU A 83 -8.47 5.41 1.54
#